data_AF-A0A354YUX3-F1
#
_entry.id   AF-A0A354YUX3-F1
#
_cell.length_a   1.000
_cell.length_b   1.000
_cell.length_c   1.000
_cell.angle_alpha   90.00
_cell.angle_beta   90.00
_cell.angle_gamma   90.00
#
_symmetry.space_group_name_H-M   'P 1'
#
loop_
_entity.id
_entity.type
_entity.pdbx_description
1 polymer ?
#
loop_
_entity_poly.entity_id
_entity_poly.type
_entity_poly.pdbx_seq_one_letter_code
_entity_poly.pdbx_strand_id
1 'polypeptide(L)' 'QKVSAPNAVCIYEAGSIDGRPIDLPTSVGDARCAHQASMAAGLTEAFYGQLHCGYVDLAFLGGAEIDKYGNV' A
#
# COMPACT_ATOMS: atom_id res chain seq x y z
N GLN A 1 -8.32 1.28 -8.99
CA GLN A 1 -7.66 1.93 -10.14
C GLN A 1 -8.33 1.61 -11.49
N LYS A 2 -8.41 0.36 -11.96
CA LYS A 2 -8.86 0.12 -13.36
C LYS A 2 -10.37 0.28 -13.63
N VAL A 3 -11.24 0.13 -12.63
CA VAL A 3 -12.72 0.08 -12.84
C VAL A 3 -13.45 1.22 -12.14
N SER A 4 -13.56 1.19 -10.80
CA SER A 4 -14.44 2.12 -10.04
C SER A 4 -13.73 3.25 -9.31
N ALA A 5 -12.41 3.16 -9.12
CA ALA A 5 -11.61 4.14 -8.38
C ALA A 5 -10.30 4.45 -9.12
N PRO A 6 -10.32 5.16 -10.25
CA PRO A 6 -9.14 5.43 -11.09
C PRO A 6 -8.09 6.32 -10.43
N ASN A 7 -8.52 7.19 -9.52
CA ASN A 7 -7.64 8.11 -8.81
C ASN A 7 -7.17 7.56 -7.45
N ALA A 8 -7.52 6.32 -7.10
CA ALA A 8 -7.04 5.70 -5.88
C ALA A 8 -5.52 5.48 -5.95
N VAL A 9 -4.83 5.88 -4.88
CA VAL A 9 -3.39 5.73 -4.70
C VAL A 9 -3.12 4.43 -3.95
N CYS A 10 -2.30 3.55 -4.52
CA CYS A 10 -1.86 2.34 -3.84
C CYS A 10 -0.51 2.61 -3.14
N ILE A 11 -0.41 2.27 -1.86
CA ILE A 11 0.80 2.40 -1.07
C ILE A 11 1.21 1.00 -0.63
N TYR A 12 2.44 0.61 -0.96
CA TYR A 12 3.05 -0.63 -0.49
C TYR A 12 4.00 -0.32 0.67
N GLU A 13 3.98 -1.14 1.71
CA GLU A 13 4.80 -0.95 2.92
C GLU A 13 6.31 -0.87 2.62
N ALA A 14 6.76 -1.48 1.53
CA ALA A 14 8.15 -1.39 1.06
C ALA A 14 8.56 0.03 0.60
N GLY A 15 7.62 1.00 0.52
CA GLY A 15 7.90 2.40 0.23
C GLY A 15 7.48 2.88 -1.16
N SER A 16 6.74 2.08 -1.93
CA SER A 16 6.19 2.52 -3.22
C SER A 16 4.82 3.18 -3.06
N ILE A 17 4.66 4.37 -3.63
CA ILE A 17 3.46 5.21 -3.52
C ILE A 17 2.91 5.54 -4.91
N ASP A 18 1.62 5.30 -5.11
CA ASP A 18 0.88 5.51 -6.37
C ASP A 18 1.35 4.61 -7.53
N GLY A 19 1.77 3.39 -7.21
CA GLY A 19 2.12 2.38 -8.22
C GLY A 19 0.95 2.01 -9.12
N ARG A 20 1.24 1.71 -10.40
CA ARG A 20 0.29 1.22 -11.41
C ARG A 20 0.79 -0.11 -11.99
N PRO A 21 0.80 -1.20 -11.21
CA PRO A 21 1.34 -2.47 -11.67
C PRO A 21 0.62 -2.99 -12.92
N ILE A 22 1.39 -3.46 -13.90
CA ILE A 22 0.87 -4.07 -15.13
C ILE A 22 0.20 -5.41 -14.80
N ASP A 23 0.90 -6.22 -14.00
CA ASP A 23 0.52 -7.56 -13.53
C ASP A 23 0.62 -7.65 -12.00
N LEU A 24 0.00 -8.68 -11.42
CA LEU A 24 0.01 -8.91 -9.97
C LEU A 24 1.46 -9.08 -9.44
N PRO A 25 1.91 -8.21 -8.52
CA PRO A 25 3.22 -8.36 -7.86
C PRO A 25 3.26 -9.61 -6.99
N THR A 26 4.42 -10.27 -6.91
CA THR A 26 4.62 -11.45 -6.04
C THR A 26 4.98 -11.08 -4.60
N SER A 27 5.40 -9.84 -4.37
CA SER A 27 5.79 -9.30 -3.07
C SER A 27 5.55 -7.79 -3.06
N VAL A 28 5.43 -7.20 -1.87
CA VAL A 28 5.36 -5.74 -1.68
C VAL A 28 6.65 -5.03 -2.12
N GLY A 29 7.79 -5.73 -2.11
CA GLY A 29 9.09 -5.22 -2.57
C GLY A 29 9.40 -5.50 -4.05
N ASP A 30 8.44 -6.00 -4.81
CA ASP A 30 8.61 -6.27 -6.24
C ASP A 30 8.73 -4.96 -7.04
N ALA A 31 9.62 -4.92 -8.04
CA ALA A 31 9.78 -3.76 -8.91
C ALA A 31 8.48 -3.33 -9.61
N ARG A 32 7.54 -4.26 -9.81
CA ARG A 32 6.21 -3.97 -10.36
C ARG A 32 5.38 -3.06 -9.47
N CYS A 33 5.58 -3.07 -8.15
CA CYS A 33 4.93 -2.12 -7.24
C CYS A 33 5.33 -0.68 -7.54
N ALA A 34 6.60 -0.46 -7.92
CA ALA A 34 7.14 0.86 -8.27
C ALA A 34 6.88 1.29 -9.71
N HIS A 35 6.25 0.45 -10.55
CA HIS A 35 5.95 0.80 -11.93
C HIS A 35 5.00 2.00 -11.99
N GLN A 36 5.45 3.09 -12.61
CA GLN A 36 4.74 4.38 -12.68
C GLN A 36 4.35 4.96 -11.31
N ALA A 37 5.05 4.56 -10.24
CA ALA A 37 4.84 5.14 -8.93
C ALA A 37 5.26 6.62 -8.93
N SER A 38 4.50 7.44 -8.20
CA SER A 38 4.86 8.84 -7.97
C SER A 38 6.10 8.96 -7.07
N MET A 39 6.29 7.99 -6.16
CA MET A 39 7.47 7.91 -5.29
C MET A 39 7.88 6.46 -5.04
N ALA A 40 9.20 6.23 -4.97
CA ALA A 40 9.81 5.00 -4.49
C ALA A 40 10.81 5.36 -3.38
N ALA A 41 10.45 5.03 -2.14
CA ALA A 41 11.19 5.38 -0.94
C ALA A 41 11.31 4.16 -0.02
N GLY A 42 11.23 4.34 1.30
CA GLY A 42 11.30 3.24 2.26
C GLY A 42 10.13 3.21 3.25
N LEU A 43 10.32 2.39 4.28
CA LEU A 43 9.36 2.18 5.37
C LEU A 43 8.99 3.50 6.07
N THR A 44 9.95 4.41 6.23
CA THR A 44 9.72 5.70 6.91
C THR A 44 8.70 6.55 6.15
N GLU A 45 8.80 6.65 4.83
CA GLU A 45 7.85 7.42 4.02
C GLU A 45 6.47 6.76 4.01
N ALA A 46 6.39 5.43 3.88
CA ALA A 46 5.11 4.72 3.90
C ALA A 46 4.41 4.84 5.26
N PHE A 47 5.10 4.52 6.36
CA PHE A 47 4.49 4.48 7.68
C PHE A 47 4.43 5.86 8.33
N TYR A 48 5.55 6.58 8.44
CA TYR A 48 5.54 7.89 9.08
C TYR A 48 4.91 8.95 8.18
N GLY A 49 5.36 9.01 6.91
CA GLY A 49 4.95 10.05 5.96
C GLY A 49 3.53 9.92 5.43
N GLN A 50 3.00 8.71 5.23
CA GLN A 50 1.62 8.51 4.76
C GLN A 50 0.68 8.09 5.89
N LEU A 51 0.95 6.96 6.56
CA LEU A 51 0.03 6.40 7.57
C LEU A 51 -0.10 7.28 8.82
N HIS A 52 1.00 7.56 9.52
CA HIS A 52 0.97 8.34 10.76
C HIS A 52 0.57 9.80 10.55
N CYS A 53 0.86 10.38 9.38
CA CYS A 53 0.38 11.72 9.02
C CYS A 53 -1.10 11.77 8.65
N GLY A 54 -1.79 10.61 8.57
CA GLY A 54 -3.24 10.55 8.35
C GLY A 54 -3.68 10.63 6.89
N TYR A 55 -2.80 10.32 5.93
CA TYR A 55 -3.13 10.31 4.50
C TYR A 55 -3.70 8.99 3.98
N VAL A 56 -3.74 7.95 4.82
CA VAL A 56 -4.24 6.61 4.44
C VAL A 56 -5.71 6.46 4.83
N ASP A 57 -6.58 6.29 3.84
CA ASP A 57 -8.02 6.08 4.06
C ASP A 57 -8.38 4.63 4.45
N LEU A 58 -7.66 3.65 3.89
CA LEU A 58 -7.93 2.22 4.06
C LEU A 58 -6.64 1.42 3.94
N ALA A 59 -6.49 0.41 4.80
CA ALA A 59 -5.40 -0.55 4.77
C ALA A 59 -5.91 -1.99 4.90
N PHE A 60 -5.14 -2.94 4.39
CA PHE A 60 -5.37 -4.38 4.57
C PHE A 60 -4.32 -4.93 5.53
N LEU A 61 -4.77 -5.66 6.55
CA LEU A 61 -3.93 -6.36 7.51
C LEU A 61 -4.38 -7.82 7.59
N GLY A 62 -3.42 -8.73 7.73
CA GLY A 62 -3.68 -10.15 7.96
C GLY A 62 -3.02 -10.64 9.24
N GLY A 63 -3.59 -11.67 9.86
CA GLY A 63 -3.06 -12.35 11.04
C GLY A 63 -3.55 -13.79 11.10
N ALA A 64 -3.10 -14.54 12.11
CA ALA A 64 -3.46 -15.95 12.27
C ALA A 64 -4.88 -16.12 12.84
N GLU A 65 -5.29 -15.22 13.73
CA GLU A 65 -6.59 -15.23 14.40
C GLU A 65 -7.12 -13.79 14.48
N ILE A 66 -8.41 -13.65 14.77
CA ILE A 66 -9.05 -12.36 15.03
C ILE A 66 -10.13 -12.56 16.09
N ASP A 67 -10.21 -11.66 17.06
CA ASP A 67 -11.28 -11.70 18.07
C ASP A 67 -12.52 -10.89 17.65
N LYS A 68 -13.59 -10.96 18.47
CA LYS A 68 -14.85 -10.25 18.20
C LYS A 68 -14.74 -8.72 18.28
N TYR A 69 -13.63 -8.18 18.78
CA TYR A 69 -13.36 -6.75 18.89
C TYR A 69 -12.44 -6.25 17.77
N GLY A 70 -11.94 -7.14 16.91
CA GLY A 70 -11.06 -6.81 15.80
C GLY A 70 -9.58 -6.78 16.19
N ASN A 71 -9.19 -7.34 17.34
CA ASN A 71 -7.78 -7.59 17.63
C ASN A 71 -7.31 -8.75 16.76
N VAL A 72 -6.20 -8.55 16.06
CA VAL A 72 -5.56 -9.48 15.12
C VAL A 72 -4.22 -9.95 15.67
#